data_AF-A0A835PRW4-F1
#
_entry.id   AF-A0A835PRW4-F1
#
_cell.length_a   1.000
_cell.length_b   1.000
_cell.length_c   1.000
_cell.angle_alpha   90.00
_cell.angle_beta   90.00
_cell.angle_gamma   90.00
#
_symmetry.space_group_name_H-M   'P 1'
#
loop_
_entity.id
_entity.type
_entity.pdbx_description
1 polymer ?
#
loop_
_entity_poly.entity_id
_entity_poly.type
_entity_poly.pdbx_seq_one_letter_code
_entity_poly.pdbx_strand_id
1 'polypeptide(L)'
;MPRSAAKSSRPTTCLLESLHRCISAGRLVNAVAVLPLLARSGLRPPFRSLALLLNRSLRPPPCLHLARSVLLFLHLAGLKRLYPSHAFLSNHILHLHFLLGRPDHAQQLLLKMPQPNIFSYNAMLVGYARLGQVAPARHLFEKMPHRDLVSWNTFILVLARSGAAAEAVSVYSRLRCSGFSFNAHTLAALLIACVRLADNGLNLQVHGHVLISGFSSNVVISSLLLDAYAKGGFTDDARRVFDEMPVRDVFAWTAMVSAYAKVGNLSAAQRLFDVMPDRNPVSWTVLIGSYTRHGFAIEALELFRTMVSNGMQPDQFTFSSCLCASSAIASLKHGKQIHARLLRTRFNPNAIVLSSLIDMYSKCGDFEGCGRVFHNTSIRRRDVVIWNTVMSALGHHGHGREVIRLFEEMIRTGTRPDANTFVVLLTSCSHSGLVSEGLHFFESMHQQHGIVPEENHLVCLVDLLGRAGCFKEAMDWLCKEHYKSSSRAWKALLGACRIHGNSQLGKEIALLLGQLEPRSSDASVSLSNIYAEDGNWESVEKVRCLMEEKGLKKEQAASWVEVDNKIHSLGFFRK
;
A
#
# COMPACT_ATOMS: atom_id res chain seq x y z
N MET A 1 -46.70 46.36 56.65
CA MET A 1 -46.80 44.88 56.65
C MET A 1 -46.45 44.39 55.25
N PRO A 2 -45.39 43.60 55.07
CA PRO A 2 -44.77 43.42 53.76
C PRO A 2 -45.50 42.39 52.89
N ARG A 3 -45.54 42.69 51.60
CA ARG A 3 -46.08 41.89 50.50
C ARG A 3 -45.25 40.63 50.27
N SER A 4 -45.94 39.54 49.96
CA SER A 4 -45.39 38.26 49.53
C SER A 4 -44.52 38.39 48.27
N ALA A 5 -43.21 38.16 48.41
CA ALA A 5 -42.33 37.95 47.27
C ALA A 5 -42.43 36.50 46.79
N ALA A 6 -43.22 36.27 45.73
CA ALA A 6 -43.17 35.04 44.95
C ALA A 6 -41.77 34.89 44.33
N LYS A 7 -40.98 33.94 44.83
CA LYS A 7 -39.74 33.50 44.19
C LYS A 7 -40.09 32.85 42.84
N SER A 8 -39.83 33.55 41.74
CA SER A 8 -40.03 33.05 40.39
C SER A 8 -39.09 31.87 40.09
N SER A 9 -39.63 30.66 39.96
CA SER A 9 -38.94 29.42 39.59
C SER A 9 -38.70 29.26 38.06
N ARG A 10 -38.68 30.34 37.28
CA ARG A 10 -38.75 30.32 35.80
C ARG A 10 -37.45 30.23 34.96
N PRO A 11 -36.20 30.46 35.44
CA PRO A 11 -35.03 30.39 34.56
C PRO A 11 -34.53 28.97 34.24
N THR A 12 -34.86 27.98 35.07
CA THR A 12 -34.26 26.64 35.03
C THR A 12 -34.90 25.70 34.01
N THR A 13 -36.20 25.84 33.74
CA THR A 13 -36.94 25.06 32.72
C THR A 13 -36.61 25.47 31.29
N CYS A 14 -36.39 26.77 31.04
CA CYS A 14 -36.18 27.32 29.69
C CYS A 14 -34.92 26.76 29.00
N LEU A 15 -33.80 26.60 29.73
CA LEU A 15 -32.54 26.10 29.15
C LEU A 15 -32.58 24.61 28.81
N LEU A 16 -33.21 23.78 29.65
CA LEU A 16 -33.38 22.35 29.39
C LEU A 16 -34.39 22.09 28.26
N GLU A 17 -35.47 22.86 28.20
CA GLU A 17 -36.42 22.85 27.08
C GLU A 17 -35.78 23.34 25.77
N SER A 18 -34.91 24.35 25.85
CA SER A 18 -34.13 24.83 24.71
C SER A 18 -33.19 23.75 24.18
N LEU A 19 -32.46 23.07 25.06
CA LEU A 19 -31.61 21.93 24.69
C LEU A 19 -32.43 20.82 24.02
N HIS A 20 -33.57 20.45 24.60
CA HIS A 20 -34.44 19.42 24.04
C HIS A 20 -34.98 19.82 22.66
N ARG A 21 -35.49 21.05 22.50
CA ARG A 21 -35.97 21.58 21.21
C ARG A 21 -34.86 21.61 20.15
N CYS A 22 -33.65 22.02 20.51
CA CYS A 22 -32.52 22.04 19.59
C CYS A 22 -32.10 20.64 19.13
N ILE A 23 -32.08 19.67 20.06
CA ILE A 23 -31.82 18.27 19.72
C ILE A 23 -32.91 17.78 18.76
N SER A 24 -34.19 17.90 19.11
CA SER A 24 -35.33 17.42 18.31
C SER A 24 -35.37 18.03 16.92
N ALA A 25 -35.06 19.33 16.78
CA ALA A 25 -34.99 20.03 15.50
C ALA A 25 -33.70 19.76 14.70
N GLY A 26 -32.79 18.89 15.16
CA GLY A 26 -31.54 18.58 14.47
C GLY A 26 -30.49 19.70 14.49
N ARG A 27 -30.69 20.77 15.27
CA ARG A 27 -29.79 21.92 15.36
C ARG A 27 -28.66 21.64 16.35
N LEU A 28 -27.73 20.77 15.97
CA LEU A 28 -26.68 20.23 16.84
C LEU A 28 -25.72 21.30 17.38
N VAL A 29 -25.31 22.26 16.55
CA VAL A 29 -24.43 23.37 16.97
C VAL A 29 -25.08 24.19 18.08
N ASN A 30 -26.36 24.54 17.90
CA ASN A 30 -27.13 25.28 18.90
C ASN A 30 -27.34 24.46 20.17
N ALA A 31 -27.60 23.15 20.05
CA ALA A 31 -27.73 22.26 21.21
C ALA A 31 -26.43 22.20 22.03
N VAL A 32 -25.27 22.11 21.38
CA VAL A 32 -23.96 22.12 22.05
C VAL A 32 -23.64 23.47 22.68
N ALA A 33 -24.02 24.59 22.04
CA ALA A 33 -23.81 25.93 22.57
C ALA A 33 -24.56 26.21 23.88
N VAL A 34 -25.63 25.46 24.19
CA VAL A 34 -26.36 25.57 25.47
C VAL A 34 -25.62 24.87 26.62
N LEU A 35 -24.72 23.91 26.35
CA LEU A 35 -24.05 23.12 27.38
C LEU A 35 -23.18 23.94 28.35
N PRO A 36 -22.36 24.92 27.90
CA PRO A 36 -21.60 25.76 28.83
C PRO A 36 -22.50 26.61 29.75
N LEU A 37 -23.65 27.07 29.24
CA LEU A 37 -24.63 27.82 30.04
C LEU A 37 -25.24 26.94 31.13
N LEU A 38 -25.62 25.70 30.78
CA LEU A 38 -26.10 24.72 31.75
C LEU A 38 -25.05 24.42 32.83
N ALA A 39 -23.77 24.28 32.45
CA ALA A 39 -22.68 24.07 33.40
C ALA A 39 -22.53 25.25 34.38
N ARG A 40 -22.55 26.49 33.88
CA ARG A 40 -22.47 27.71 34.72
C ARG A 40 -23.66 27.85 35.67
N SER A 41 -24.84 27.42 35.23
CA SER A 41 -26.05 27.43 36.06
C SER A 41 -26.18 26.20 36.98
N GLY A 42 -25.21 25.29 37.00
CA GLY A 42 -25.25 24.06 37.81
C GLY A 42 -26.32 23.05 37.36
N LEU A 43 -26.91 23.23 36.19
CA LEU A 43 -27.99 22.39 35.67
C LEU A 43 -27.43 21.17 34.93
N ARG A 44 -27.89 19.98 35.32
CA ARG A 44 -27.49 18.70 34.72
C ARG A 44 -28.59 18.19 33.79
N PRO A 45 -28.40 18.18 32.46
CA PRO A 45 -29.38 17.62 31.56
C PRO A 45 -29.45 16.09 31.74
N PRO A 46 -30.60 15.46 31.43
CA PRO A 46 -30.72 14.01 31.47
C PRO A 46 -29.68 13.32 30.60
N PHE A 47 -29.09 12.22 31.09
CA PHE A 47 -28.10 11.45 30.33
C PHE A 47 -28.62 10.97 28.97
N ARG A 48 -29.93 10.70 28.86
CA ARG A 48 -30.59 10.36 27.59
C ARG A 48 -30.49 11.49 26.56
N SER A 49 -30.65 12.75 26.98
CA SER A 49 -30.52 13.92 26.11
C SER A 49 -29.07 14.10 25.62
N LEU A 50 -28.10 13.91 26.51
CA LEU A 50 -26.67 13.94 26.16
C LEU A 50 -26.29 12.79 25.22
N ALA A 51 -26.83 11.58 25.44
CA ALA A 51 -26.60 10.43 24.58
C ALA A 51 -27.19 10.64 23.17
N LEU A 52 -28.39 11.22 23.06
CA LEU A 52 -29.00 11.56 21.77
C LEU A 52 -28.21 12.63 21.02
N LEU A 53 -27.76 13.68 21.72
CA LEU A 53 -26.92 14.72 21.14
C LEU A 53 -25.60 14.14 20.63
N LEU A 54 -24.97 13.27 21.43
CA LEU A 54 -23.74 12.58 21.05
C LEU A 54 -23.97 11.64 19.86
N ASN A 55 -24.99 10.79 19.88
CA ASN A 55 -25.35 9.90 18.78
C ASN A 55 -25.54 10.67 17.46
N ARG A 56 -26.28 11.77 17.47
CA ARG A 56 -26.48 12.60 16.28
C ARG A 56 -25.19 13.27 15.80
N SER A 57 -24.32 13.68 16.72
CA SER A 57 -23.00 14.24 16.39
C SER A 57 -22.03 13.20 15.81
N LEU A 58 -22.25 11.93 16.09
CA LEU A 58 -21.40 10.80 15.67
C LEU A 58 -21.88 10.13 14.37
N ARG A 59 -23.04 10.52 13.82
CA ARG A 59 -23.52 9.99 12.52
C ARG A 59 -22.56 10.39 11.39
N PRO A 60 -22.40 9.57 10.34
CA PRO A 60 -21.52 9.90 9.22
C PRO A 60 -22.07 11.09 8.39
N PRO A 61 -21.25 12.09 8.03
CA PRO A 61 -19.88 12.34 8.50
C PRO A 61 -19.86 12.89 9.94
N PRO A 62 -19.01 12.34 10.84
CA PRO A 62 -19.06 12.69 12.26
C PRO A 62 -18.56 14.11 12.55
N CYS A 63 -19.34 14.87 13.31
CA CYS A 63 -18.97 16.19 13.81
C CYS A 63 -18.13 16.07 15.10
N LEU A 64 -16.86 15.64 14.97
CA LEU A 64 -15.99 15.36 16.11
C LEU A 64 -15.77 16.55 17.05
N HIS A 65 -15.80 17.79 16.53
CA HIS A 65 -15.75 19.00 17.36
C HIS A 65 -16.92 19.04 18.35
N LEU A 66 -18.16 18.87 17.86
CA LEU A 66 -19.37 18.88 18.70
C LEU A 66 -19.36 17.73 19.72
N ALA A 67 -18.96 16.53 19.29
CA ALA A 67 -18.84 15.38 20.18
C ALA A 67 -17.80 15.58 21.28
N ARG A 68 -16.65 16.23 20.97
CA ARG A 68 -15.65 16.63 21.96
C ARG A 68 -16.20 17.64 22.96
N SER A 69 -17.01 18.59 22.52
CA SER A 69 -17.66 19.57 23.41
C SER A 69 -18.63 18.91 24.39
N VAL A 70 -19.39 17.89 23.96
CA VAL A 70 -20.26 17.10 24.85
C VAL A 70 -19.43 16.35 25.90
N LEU A 71 -18.32 15.72 25.49
CA LEU A 71 -17.42 15.03 26.41
C LEU A 71 -16.76 16.00 27.42
N LEU A 72 -16.36 17.19 26.95
CA LEU A 72 -15.81 18.24 27.80
C LEU A 72 -16.85 18.72 28.83
N PHE A 73 -18.10 18.92 28.42
CA PHE A 73 -19.20 19.26 29.33
C PHE A 73 -19.38 18.20 30.42
N LEU A 74 -19.38 16.91 30.07
CA LEU A 74 -19.48 15.82 31.05
C LEU A 74 -18.36 15.87 32.11
N HIS A 75 -17.15 16.26 31.71
CA HIS A 75 -16.03 16.43 32.64
C HIS A 75 -16.20 17.67 33.53
N LEU A 76 -16.51 18.83 32.94
CA LEU A 76 -16.64 20.09 33.67
C LEU A 76 -17.85 20.13 34.60
N ALA A 77 -18.96 19.47 34.25
CA ALA A 77 -20.17 19.38 35.06
C ALA A 77 -20.08 18.35 36.21
N GLY A 78 -18.90 17.74 36.42
CA GLY A 78 -18.68 16.71 37.45
C GLY A 78 -19.37 15.38 37.16
N LEU A 79 -19.86 15.16 35.92
CA LEU A 79 -20.58 13.95 35.53
C LEU A 79 -19.66 12.77 35.21
N LYS A 80 -18.33 12.98 35.20
CA LYS A 80 -17.32 11.97 34.85
C LYS A 80 -17.42 10.67 35.65
N ARG A 81 -17.79 10.75 36.93
CA ARG A 81 -17.95 9.59 37.82
C ARG A 81 -19.31 8.91 37.68
N LEU A 82 -20.30 9.62 37.12
CA LEU A 82 -21.70 9.19 37.10
C LEU A 82 -22.09 8.53 35.77
N TYR A 83 -21.59 9.04 34.64
CA TYR A 83 -21.97 8.52 33.33
C TYR A 83 -21.59 7.04 33.09
N PRO A 84 -20.53 6.44 33.68
CA PRO A 84 -20.24 5.01 33.50
C PRO A 84 -21.41 4.10 33.90
N SER A 85 -22.25 4.51 34.86
CA SER A 85 -23.46 3.78 35.27
C SER A 85 -24.60 3.85 34.24
N HIS A 86 -24.47 4.65 33.18
CA HIS A 86 -25.48 4.82 32.14
C HIS A 86 -25.02 4.22 30.81
N ALA A 87 -25.29 2.93 30.61
CA ALA A 87 -24.81 2.16 29.45
C ALA A 87 -25.07 2.82 28.09
N PHE A 88 -26.25 3.43 27.88
CA PHE A 88 -26.59 4.07 26.61
C PHE A 88 -25.66 5.25 26.26
N LEU A 89 -25.36 6.12 27.25
CA LEU A 89 -24.42 7.22 27.05
C LEU A 89 -22.98 6.69 26.93
N SER A 90 -22.60 5.75 27.80
CA SER A 90 -21.27 5.14 27.80
C SER A 90 -20.94 4.50 26.44
N ASN A 91 -21.87 3.78 25.81
CA ASN A 91 -21.67 3.16 24.50
C ASN A 91 -21.30 4.17 23.41
N HIS A 92 -21.94 5.34 23.40
CA HIS A 92 -21.60 6.40 22.46
C HIS A 92 -20.26 7.08 22.79
N ILE A 93 -19.88 7.18 24.07
CA ILE A 93 -18.57 7.68 24.49
C ILE A 93 -17.46 6.69 24.13
N LEU A 94 -17.69 5.38 24.26
CA LEU A 94 -16.77 4.34 23.77
C LEU A 94 -16.50 4.55 22.28
N HIS A 95 -17.57 4.68 21.47
CA HIS A 95 -17.44 4.96 20.04
C HIS A 95 -16.64 6.23 19.76
N LEU A 96 -16.92 7.34 20.47
CA LEU A 96 -16.17 8.58 20.35
C LEU A 96 -14.68 8.40 20.64
N HIS A 97 -14.31 7.67 21.69
CA HIS A 97 -12.89 7.42 22.01
C HIS A 97 -12.14 6.74 20.87
N PHE A 98 -12.75 5.78 20.18
CA PHE A 98 -12.16 5.16 18.99
C PHE A 98 -12.07 6.11 17.79
N LEU A 99 -13.07 6.95 17.56
CA LEU A 99 -12.99 8.00 16.52
C LEU A 99 -11.85 9.01 16.79
N LEU A 100 -11.51 9.20 18.06
CA LEU A 100 -10.40 10.06 18.48
C LEU A 100 -9.05 9.33 18.52
N GLY A 101 -8.99 8.04 18.19
CA GLY A 101 -7.76 7.24 18.26
C GLY A 101 -7.27 6.98 19.69
N ARG A 102 -8.19 6.88 20.67
CA ARG A 102 -7.88 6.70 22.11
C ARG A 102 -8.45 5.38 22.66
N PRO A 103 -7.99 4.21 22.19
CA PRO A 103 -8.53 2.92 22.62
C PRO A 103 -8.36 2.66 24.13
N ASP A 104 -7.27 3.13 24.74
CA ASP A 104 -7.03 2.93 26.18
C ASP A 104 -8.08 3.61 27.05
N HIS A 105 -8.56 4.79 26.62
CA HIS A 105 -9.62 5.50 27.33
C HIS A 105 -10.97 4.79 27.21
N ALA A 106 -11.23 4.15 26.06
CA ALA A 106 -12.41 3.31 25.87
C ALA A 106 -12.36 2.07 26.77
N GLN A 107 -11.19 1.41 26.86
CA GLN A 107 -10.99 0.26 27.74
C GLN A 107 -11.16 0.62 29.21
N GLN A 108 -10.58 1.74 29.66
CA GLN A 108 -10.77 2.24 31.02
C GLN A 108 -12.23 2.58 31.32
N LEU A 109 -12.98 3.09 30.34
CA LEU A 109 -14.41 3.34 30.51
C LEU A 109 -15.18 2.04 30.66
N LEU A 110 -14.94 1.04 29.79
CA LEU A 110 -15.60 -0.26 29.89
C LEU A 110 -15.37 -0.92 31.26
N LEU A 111 -14.16 -0.83 31.81
CA LEU A 111 -13.82 -1.35 33.15
C LEU A 111 -14.55 -0.60 34.28
N LYS A 112 -14.94 0.66 34.08
CA LYS A 112 -15.68 1.47 35.06
C LYS A 112 -17.20 1.31 34.96
N MET A 113 -17.70 0.64 33.92
CA MET A 113 -19.13 0.39 33.79
C MET A 113 -19.54 -0.73 34.74
N PRO A 114 -20.50 -0.51 35.66
CA PRO A 114 -20.93 -1.55 36.62
C PRO A 114 -21.59 -2.75 35.92
N GLN A 115 -22.32 -2.49 34.83
CA GLN A 115 -22.99 -3.50 34.02
C GLN A 115 -22.81 -3.20 32.53
N PRO A 116 -21.67 -3.60 31.93
CA PRO A 116 -21.49 -3.55 30.49
C PRO A 116 -22.49 -4.50 29.81
N ASN A 117 -23.19 -4.01 28.79
CA ASN A 117 -24.11 -4.82 28.00
C ASN A 117 -23.49 -5.20 26.65
N ILE A 118 -24.17 -6.05 25.88
CA ILE A 118 -23.68 -6.53 24.58
C ILE A 118 -23.31 -5.40 23.62
N PHE A 119 -24.04 -4.28 23.65
CA PHE A 119 -23.75 -3.09 22.86
C PHE A 119 -22.45 -2.39 23.31
N SER A 120 -22.09 -2.45 24.59
CA SER A 120 -20.82 -1.93 25.11
C SER A 120 -19.63 -2.70 24.49
N TYR A 121 -19.72 -4.02 24.50
CA TYR A 121 -18.71 -4.90 23.92
C TYR A 121 -18.64 -4.77 22.39
N ASN A 122 -19.80 -4.75 21.71
CA ASN A 122 -19.85 -4.57 20.25
C ASN A 122 -19.28 -3.20 19.84
N ALA A 123 -19.54 -2.12 20.59
CA ALA A 123 -18.94 -0.81 20.33
C ALA A 123 -17.40 -0.84 20.44
N MET A 124 -16.87 -1.59 21.41
CA MET A 124 -15.43 -1.81 21.55
C MET A 124 -14.85 -2.62 20.39
N LEU A 125 -15.50 -3.72 19.97
CA LEU A 125 -15.07 -4.53 18.82
C LEU A 125 -15.06 -3.71 17.53
N VAL A 126 -16.11 -2.92 17.26
CA VAL A 126 -16.16 -2.00 16.10
C VAL A 126 -15.04 -0.97 16.17
N GLY A 127 -14.75 -0.48 17.38
CA GLY A 127 -13.65 0.41 17.65
C GLY A 127 -12.28 -0.19 17.30
N TYR A 128 -12.00 -1.38 17.79
CA TYR A 128 -10.77 -2.11 17.46
C TYR A 128 -10.70 -2.47 15.98
N ALA A 129 -11.82 -2.82 15.34
CA ALA A 129 -11.90 -3.06 13.90
C ALA A 129 -11.45 -1.83 13.11
N ARG A 130 -11.91 -0.64 13.52
CA ARG A 130 -11.55 0.63 12.88
C ARG A 130 -10.06 0.94 13.00
N LEU A 131 -9.44 0.58 14.12
CA LEU A 131 -8.01 0.81 14.37
C LEU A 131 -7.13 -0.35 13.91
N GLY A 132 -7.69 -1.44 13.37
CA GLY A 132 -6.95 -2.63 12.96
C GLY A 132 -6.30 -3.40 14.13
N GLN A 133 -6.79 -3.23 15.36
CA GLN A 133 -6.19 -3.79 16.56
C GLN A 133 -6.72 -5.20 16.86
N VAL A 134 -6.02 -6.23 16.38
CA VAL A 134 -6.46 -7.63 16.52
C VAL A 134 -6.33 -8.15 17.94
N ALA A 135 -5.18 -7.97 18.60
CA ALA A 135 -4.93 -8.59 19.90
C ALA A 135 -5.92 -8.13 21.01
N PRO A 136 -6.21 -6.82 21.17
CA PRO A 136 -7.24 -6.37 22.09
C PRO A 136 -8.64 -6.85 21.71
N ALA A 137 -8.98 -6.87 20.41
CA ALA A 137 -10.27 -7.37 19.95
C ALA A 137 -10.47 -8.86 20.27
N ARG A 138 -9.43 -9.69 20.08
CA ARG A 138 -9.44 -11.12 20.42
C ARG A 138 -9.64 -11.33 21.91
N HIS A 139 -8.86 -10.62 22.73
CA HIS A 139 -8.98 -10.72 24.17
C HIS A 139 -10.38 -10.32 24.67
N LEU A 140 -10.93 -9.24 24.12
CA LEU A 140 -12.28 -8.80 24.44
C LEU A 140 -13.32 -9.84 24.01
N PHE A 141 -13.23 -10.33 22.76
CA PHE A 141 -14.18 -11.27 22.20
C PHE A 141 -14.24 -12.57 23.00
N GLU A 142 -13.10 -13.13 23.44
CA GLU A 142 -13.07 -14.35 24.26
C GLU A 142 -13.62 -14.14 25.68
N LYS A 143 -13.53 -12.92 26.22
CA LYS A 143 -14.09 -12.56 27.54
C LYS A 143 -15.56 -12.12 27.52
N MET A 144 -16.20 -12.02 26.36
CA MET A 144 -17.61 -11.61 26.29
C MET A 144 -18.52 -12.64 26.99
N PRO A 145 -19.35 -12.22 27.98
CA PRO A 145 -20.27 -13.14 28.66
C PRO A 145 -21.35 -13.70 27.73
N HIS A 146 -21.86 -12.84 26.84
CA HIS A 146 -22.85 -13.19 25.83
C HIS A 146 -22.42 -12.60 24.49
N ARG A 147 -22.64 -13.35 23.41
CA ARG A 147 -22.31 -12.97 22.04
C ARG A 147 -23.57 -13.08 21.18
N ASP A 148 -23.77 -12.10 20.31
CA ASP A 148 -24.80 -12.12 19.28
C ASP A 148 -24.14 -12.18 17.91
N LEU A 149 -24.94 -12.32 16.86
CA LEU A 149 -24.45 -12.34 15.48
C LEU A 149 -23.64 -11.07 15.13
N VAL A 150 -23.94 -9.93 15.76
CA VAL A 150 -23.18 -8.69 15.57
C VAL A 150 -21.78 -8.80 16.18
N SER A 151 -21.64 -9.37 17.38
CA SER A 151 -20.35 -9.65 18.01
C SER A 151 -19.49 -10.54 17.11
N TRP A 152 -20.05 -11.64 16.62
CA TRP A 152 -19.36 -12.58 15.72
C TRP A 152 -18.96 -11.92 14.41
N ASN A 153 -19.89 -11.28 13.71
CA ASN A 153 -19.62 -10.63 12.42
C ASN A 153 -18.56 -9.53 12.54
N THR A 154 -18.62 -8.72 13.61
CA THR A 154 -17.64 -7.67 13.84
C THR A 154 -16.26 -8.28 14.08
N PHE A 155 -16.17 -9.36 14.86
CA PHE A 155 -14.89 -10.00 15.14
C PHE A 155 -14.28 -10.69 13.90
N ILE A 156 -15.09 -11.43 13.13
CA ILE A 156 -14.67 -12.01 11.85
C ILE A 156 -14.17 -10.92 10.91
N LEU A 157 -14.87 -9.78 10.82
CA LEU A 157 -14.46 -8.64 10.00
C LEU A 157 -13.13 -8.01 10.46
N VAL A 158 -12.90 -7.89 11.77
CA VAL A 158 -11.62 -7.40 12.33
C VAL A 158 -10.49 -8.31 11.86
N LEU A 159 -10.64 -9.61 12.03
CA LEU A 159 -9.64 -10.62 11.66
C LEU A 159 -9.38 -10.61 10.15
N ALA A 160 -10.44 -10.59 9.35
CA ALA A 160 -10.36 -10.54 7.89
C ALA A 160 -9.65 -9.29 7.37
N ARG A 161 -9.72 -8.14 8.07
CA ARG A 161 -9.09 -6.88 7.63
C ARG A 161 -7.68 -6.63 8.17
N SER A 162 -7.23 -7.39 9.16
CA SER A 162 -6.07 -7.01 9.96
C SER A 162 -4.93 -8.05 9.92
N GLY A 163 -4.86 -8.83 8.84
CA GLY A 163 -3.77 -9.80 8.60
C GLY A 163 -3.97 -11.17 9.23
N ALA A 164 -5.08 -11.40 9.94
CA ALA A 164 -5.43 -12.69 10.56
C ALA A 164 -6.59 -13.37 9.80
N ALA A 165 -6.55 -13.34 8.47
CA ALA A 165 -7.66 -13.82 7.63
C ALA A 165 -7.95 -15.31 7.81
N ALA A 166 -6.95 -16.15 8.06
CA ALA A 166 -7.13 -17.58 8.34
C ALA A 166 -7.89 -17.81 9.66
N GLU A 167 -7.62 -17.00 10.69
CA GLU A 167 -8.36 -17.05 11.95
C GLU A 167 -9.82 -16.64 11.75
N ALA A 168 -10.10 -15.69 10.85
CA ALA A 168 -11.47 -15.29 10.50
C ALA A 168 -12.30 -16.49 10.02
N VAL A 169 -11.70 -17.37 9.21
CA VAL A 169 -12.34 -18.61 8.71
C VAL A 169 -12.57 -19.61 9.84
N SER A 170 -11.60 -19.78 10.74
CA SER A 170 -11.75 -20.63 11.93
C SER A 170 -12.87 -20.14 12.86
N VAL A 171 -12.97 -18.83 13.07
CA VAL A 171 -14.04 -18.20 13.86
C VAL A 171 -15.40 -18.37 13.19
N TYR A 172 -15.48 -18.32 11.85
CA TYR A 172 -16.70 -18.65 11.14
C TYR A 172 -17.13 -20.11 11.30
N SER A 173 -16.19 -21.06 11.27
CA SER A 173 -16.48 -22.46 11.58
C SER A 173 -17.05 -22.61 13.01
N ARG A 174 -16.49 -21.89 13.99
CA ARG A 174 -17.04 -21.82 15.36
C ARG A 174 -18.45 -21.23 15.39
N LEU A 175 -18.72 -20.14 14.63
CA LEU A 175 -20.05 -19.55 14.51
C LEU A 175 -21.07 -20.59 14.02
N ARG A 176 -20.74 -21.36 12.98
CA ARG A 176 -21.64 -22.40 12.45
C ARG A 176 -21.94 -23.49 13.46
N CYS A 177 -20.97 -23.89 14.27
CA CYS A 177 -21.17 -24.89 15.33
C CYS A 177 -21.97 -24.35 16.54
N SER A 178 -22.09 -23.04 16.68
CA SER A 178 -22.76 -22.40 17.83
C SER A 178 -24.28 -22.23 17.67
N GLY A 179 -24.87 -22.72 16.58
CA GLY A 179 -26.32 -22.67 16.33
C GLY A 179 -26.85 -21.32 15.81
N PHE A 180 -25.99 -20.31 15.63
CA PHE A 180 -26.37 -19.05 14.97
C PHE A 180 -26.37 -19.21 13.45
N SER A 181 -27.40 -18.67 12.80
CA SER A 181 -27.40 -18.49 11.34
C SER A 181 -26.45 -17.34 10.94
N PHE A 182 -25.77 -17.49 9.80
CA PHE A 182 -24.95 -16.43 9.21
C PHE A 182 -25.79 -15.53 8.30
N ASN A 183 -25.28 -14.34 7.99
CA ASN A 183 -25.97 -13.40 7.10
C ASN A 183 -25.01 -12.78 6.08
N ALA A 184 -25.52 -11.84 5.27
CA ALA A 184 -24.71 -11.11 4.29
C ALA A 184 -23.44 -10.48 4.90
N HIS A 185 -23.50 -9.92 6.12
CA HIS A 185 -22.30 -9.35 6.75
C HIS A 185 -21.24 -10.39 7.09
N THR A 186 -21.66 -11.61 7.48
CA THR A 186 -20.74 -12.74 7.70
C THR A 186 -20.04 -13.12 6.40
N LEU A 187 -20.82 -13.32 5.32
CA LEU A 187 -20.28 -13.72 4.01
C LEU A 187 -19.39 -12.63 3.40
N ALA A 188 -19.75 -11.36 3.56
CA ALA A 188 -18.91 -10.23 3.15
C ALA A 188 -17.53 -10.25 3.84
N ALA A 189 -17.48 -10.53 5.15
CA ALA A 189 -16.22 -10.64 5.89
C ALA A 189 -15.39 -11.85 5.42
N LEU A 190 -16.04 -12.97 5.09
CA LEU A 190 -15.36 -14.14 4.53
C LEU A 190 -14.80 -13.89 3.14
N LEU A 191 -15.55 -13.24 2.24
CA LEU A 191 -15.04 -12.88 0.91
C LEU A 191 -13.81 -11.97 1.00
N ILE A 192 -13.79 -11.03 1.96
CA ILE A 192 -12.60 -10.23 2.27
C ILE A 192 -11.44 -11.13 2.74
N ALA A 193 -11.72 -12.13 3.58
CA ALA A 193 -10.71 -13.09 4.01
C ALA A 193 -10.17 -13.94 2.83
N CYS A 194 -11.04 -14.41 1.92
CA CYS A 194 -10.65 -15.14 0.71
C CYS A 194 -9.64 -14.35 -0.13
N VAL A 195 -9.96 -13.08 -0.41
CA VAL A 195 -9.08 -12.17 -1.15
C VAL A 195 -7.70 -12.05 -0.50
N ARG A 196 -7.65 -11.98 0.84
CA ARG A 196 -6.38 -11.81 1.57
C ARG A 196 -5.56 -13.08 1.67
N LEU A 197 -6.22 -14.23 1.76
CA LEU A 197 -5.55 -15.52 1.77
C LEU A 197 -5.12 -15.96 0.37
N ALA A 198 -5.67 -15.34 -0.68
CA ALA A 198 -5.56 -15.80 -2.05
C ALA A 198 -5.98 -17.28 -2.19
N ASP A 199 -6.96 -17.72 -1.37
CA ASP A 199 -7.46 -19.09 -1.34
C ASP A 199 -8.70 -19.21 -2.23
N ASN A 200 -8.48 -19.77 -3.41
CA ASN A 200 -9.49 -19.99 -4.42
C ASN A 200 -10.51 -21.09 -4.03
N GLY A 201 -10.07 -22.10 -3.28
CA GLY A 201 -10.94 -23.17 -2.79
C GLY A 201 -11.93 -22.64 -1.74
N LEU A 202 -11.44 -21.81 -0.83
CA LEU A 202 -12.29 -21.10 0.13
C LEU A 202 -13.27 -20.16 -0.58
N ASN A 203 -12.82 -19.42 -1.62
CA ASN A 203 -13.71 -18.57 -2.39
C ASN A 203 -14.88 -19.36 -3.01
N LEU A 204 -14.61 -20.53 -3.59
CA LEU A 204 -15.64 -21.41 -4.14
C LEU A 204 -16.61 -21.92 -3.07
N GLN A 205 -16.11 -22.30 -1.89
CA GLN A 205 -16.97 -22.70 -0.78
C GLN A 205 -17.88 -21.55 -0.32
N VAL A 206 -17.32 -20.35 -0.16
CA VAL A 206 -18.08 -19.15 0.24
C VAL A 206 -19.10 -18.77 -0.84
N HIS A 207 -18.76 -18.89 -2.13
CA HIS A 207 -19.71 -18.71 -3.22
C HIS A 207 -20.87 -19.73 -3.13
N GLY A 208 -20.58 -21.00 -2.88
CA GLY A 208 -21.61 -22.01 -2.61
C GLY A 208 -22.55 -21.59 -1.47
N HIS A 209 -22.00 -21.06 -0.37
CA HIS A 209 -22.77 -20.50 0.73
C HIS A 209 -23.66 -19.31 0.32
N VAL A 210 -23.16 -18.41 -0.54
CA VAL A 210 -23.95 -17.28 -1.10
C VAL A 210 -25.16 -17.79 -1.88
N LEU A 211 -24.96 -18.82 -2.71
CA LEU A 211 -26.03 -19.42 -3.53
C LEU A 211 -27.10 -20.10 -2.68
N ILE A 212 -26.71 -21.03 -1.79
CA ILE A 212 -27.68 -21.81 -0.99
C ILE A 212 -28.45 -20.94 0.01
N SER A 213 -27.88 -19.81 0.43
CA SER A 213 -28.53 -18.89 1.37
C SER A 213 -29.33 -17.76 0.68
N GLY A 214 -29.39 -17.76 -0.66
CA GLY A 214 -30.19 -16.80 -1.43
C GLY A 214 -29.63 -15.38 -1.44
N PHE A 215 -28.31 -15.19 -1.24
CA PHE A 215 -27.68 -13.88 -1.22
C PHE A 215 -27.13 -13.44 -2.59
N SER A 216 -27.35 -14.20 -3.66
CA SER A 216 -26.84 -13.90 -5.01
C SER A 216 -27.36 -12.60 -5.62
N SER A 217 -28.54 -12.13 -5.19
CA SER A 217 -29.12 -10.85 -5.62
C SER A 217 -28.65 -9.66 -4.76
N ASN A 218 -27.90 -9.89 -3.69
CA ASN A 218 -27.38 -8.83 -2.84
C ASN A 218 -26.18 -8.16 -3.52
N VAL A 219 -26.37 -6.93 -3.99
CA VAL A 219 -25.36 -6.15 -4.73
C VAL A 219 -24.00 -6.10 -4.01
N VAL A 220 -23.98 -5.94 -2.69
CA VAL A 220 -22.73 -5.89 -1.91
C VAL A 220 -21.99 -7.23 -1.96
N ILE A 221 -22.73 -8.33 -1.82
CA ILE A 221 -22.16 -9.69 -1.85
C ILE A 221 -21.69 -10.04 -3.25
N SER A 222 -22.50 -9.80 -4.28
CA SER A 222 -22.13 -10.10 -5.67
C SER A 222 -20.91 -9.29 -6.10
N SER A 223 -20.80 -8.03 -5.67
CA SER A 223 -19.61 -7.20 -5.97
C SER A 223 -18.36 -7.66 -5.23
N LEU A 224 -18.47 -8.12 -3.98
CA LEU A 224 -17.35 -8.72 -3.23
C LEU A 224 -16.93 -10.09 -3.79
N LEU A 225 -17.89 -10.88 -4.25
CA LEU A 225 -17.65 -12.18 -4.88
C LEU A 225 -16.91 -12.01 -6.21
N LEU A 226 -17.36 -11.04 -7.01
CA LEU A 226 -16.68 -10.63 -8.22
C LEU A 226 -15.24 -10.17 -7.95
N ASP A 227 -15.03 -9.31 -6.94
CA ASP A 227 -13.68 -8.86 -6.54
C ASP A 227 -12.80 -10.05 -6.09
N ALA A 228 -13.38 -11.03 -5.40
CA ALA A 228 -12.69 -12.25 -5.00
C ALA A 228 -12.22 -13.09 -6.19
N TYR A 229 -13.10 -13.34 -7.17
CA TYR A 229 -12.73 -14.02 -8.42
C TYR A 229 -11.70 -13.24 -9.24
N ALA A 230 -11.91 -11.93 -9.39
CA ALA A 230 -11.00 -11.04 -10.11
C ALA A 230 -9.58 -11.07 -9.51
N LYS A 231 -9.47 -10.98 -8.18
CA LYS A 231 -8.16 -11.01 -7.51
C LYS A 231 -7.54 -12.40 -7.49
N GLY A 232 -8.36 -13.46 -7.42
CA GLY A 232 -7.96 -14.86 -7.54
C GLY A 232 -7.50 -15.28 -8.93
N GLY A 233 -7.66 -14.41 -9.94
CA GLY A 233 -7.19 -14.64 -11.31
C GLY A 233 -8.22 -15.28 -12.25
N PHE A 234 -9.40 -15.64 -11.74
CA PHE A 234 -10.49 -16.20 -12.55
C PHE A 234 -11.32 -15.08 -13.20
N THR A 235 -10.72 -14.43 -14.19
CA THR A 235 -11.34 -13.28 -14.86
C THR A 235 -12.65 -13.66 -15.57
N ASP A 236 -12.75 -14.88 -16.11
CA ASP A 236 -13.96 -15.37 -16.77
C ASP A 236 -15.10 -15.62 -15.77
N ASP A 237 -14.81 -16.20 -14.60
CA ASP A 237 -15.82 -16.39 -13.56
C ASP A 237 -16.25 -15.06 -12.95
N ALA A 238 -15.31 -14.13 -12.75
CA ALA A 238 -15.64 -12.76 -12.36
C ALA A 238 -16.56 -12.10 -13.39
N ARG A 239 -16.32 -12.35 -14.69
CA ARG A 239 -17.17 -11.83 -15.78
C ARG A 239 -18.57 -12.43 -15.75
N ARG A 240 -18.71 -13.74 -15.49
CA ARG A 240 -20.01 -14.39 -15.34
C ARG A 240 -20.82 -13.77 -14.19
N VAL A 241 -20.19 -13.64 -13.01
CA VAL A 241 -20.83 -12.98 -11.87
C VAL A 241 -21.24 -11.55 -12.23
N PHE A 242 -20.35 -10.80 -12.90
CA PHE A 242 -20.66 -9.45 -13.35
C PHE A 242 -21.86 -9.39 -14.31
N ASP A 243 -22.00 -10.34 -15.23
CA ASP A 243 -23.10 -10.39 -16.21
C ASP A 243 -24.44 -10.77 -15.57
N GLU A 244 -24.42 -11.64 -14.56
CA GLU A 244 -25.60 -12.05 -13.80
C GLU A 244 -26.13 -10.97 -12.85
N MET A 245 -25.30 -9.98 -12.49
CA MET A 245 -25.73 -8.89 -11.60
C MET A 245 -26.81 -8.01 -12.26
N PRO A 246 -28.01 -7.88 -11.66
CA PRO A 246 -29.07 -7.01 -12.21
C PRO A 246 -28.72 -5.53 -12.05
N VAL A 247 -28.06 -5.17 -10.94
CA VAL A 247 -27.58 -3.83 -10.63
C VAL A 247 -26.11 -3.93 -10.28
N ARG A 248 -25.29 -3.10 -10.92
CA ARG A 248 -23.83 -3.06 -10.76
C ARG A 248 -23.44 -1.73 -10.17
N ASP A 249 -22.85 -1.75 -8.98
CA ASP A 249 -22.30 -0.54 -8.38
C ASP A 249 -20.93 -0.22 -8.99
N VAL A 250 -20.44 1.00 -8.72
CA VAL A 250 -19.13 1.49 -9.20
C VAL A 250 -17.99 0.55 -8.81
N PHE A 251 -18.11 -0.15 -7.67
CA PHE A 251 -17.09 -1.08 -7.20
C PHE A 251 -17.01 -2.32 -8.09
N ALA A 252 -18.14 -2.94 -8.45
CA ALA A 252 -18.20 -4.07 -9.39
C ALA A 252 -17.61 -3.72 -10.76
N TRP A 253 -17.98 -2.56 -11.32
CA TRP A 253 -17.42 -2.06 -12.59
C TRP A 253 -15.89 -1.89 -12.50
N THR A 254 -15.41 -1.23 -11.45
CA THR A 254 -13.98 -0.97 -11.24
C THR A 254 -13.20 -2.29 -11.05
N ALA A 255 -13.76 -3.25 -10.33
CA ALA A 255 -13.15 -4.55 -10.10
C ALA A 255 -12.99 -5.34 -11.42
N MET A 256 -13.98 -5.32 -12.31
CA MET A 256 -13.86 -5.95 -13.63
C MET A 256 -12.87 -5.26 -14.56
N VAL A 257 -12.85 -3.92 -14.59
CA VAL A 257 -11.82 -3.18 -15.34
C VAL A 257 -10.43 -3.58 -14.84
N SER A 258 -10.25 -3.64 -13.51
CA SER A 258 -9.00 -4.08 -12.90
C SER A 258 -8.65 -5.54 -13.22
N ALA A 259 -9.64 -6.43 -13.33
CA ALA A 259 -9.43 -7.84 -13.64
C ALA A 259 -8.85 -8.01 -15.06
N TYR A 260 -9.51 -7.45 -16.07
CA TYR A 260 -9.03 -7.48 -17.45
C TYR A 260 -7.65 -6.83 -17.59
N ALA A 261 -7.46 -5.69 -16.93
CA ALA A 261 -6.21 -4.97 -16.97
C ALA A 261 -5.06 -5.75 -16.31
N LYS A 262 -5.32 -6.53 -15.26
CA LYS A 262 -4.33 -7.39 -14.59
C LYS A 262 -3.87 -8.56 -15.46
N VAL A 263 -4.76 -9.09 -16.31
CA VAL A 263 -4.44 -10.16 -17.29
C VAL A 263 -3.83 -9.59 -18.59
N GLY A 264 -3.67 -8.27 -18.69
CA GLY A 264 -3.09 -7.60 -19.86
C GLY A 264 -4.06 -7.36 -21.00
N ASN A 265 -5.36 -7.68 -20.84
CA ASN A 265 -6.39 -7.37 -21.85
C ASN A 265 -6.89 -5.92 -21.70
N LEU A 266 -6.01 -4.97 -22.01
CA LEU A 266 -6.30 -3.53 -21.89
C LEU A 266 -7.47 -3.11 -22.79
N SER A 267 -7.63 -3.71 -23.96
CA SER A 267 -8.75 -3.42 -24.86
C SER A 267 -10.10 -3.75 -24.24
N ALA A 268 -10.23 -4.90 -23.54
CA ALA A 268 -11.45 -5.22 -22.81
C ALA A 268 -11.66 -4.30 -21.60
N ALA A 269 -10.59 -3.97 -20.88
CA ALA A 269 -10.64 -3.04 -19.76
C ALA A 269 -11.13 -1.64 -20.20
N GLN A 270 -10.60 -1.11 -21.30
CA GLN A 270 -10.98 0.17 -21.89
C GLN A 270 -12.45 0.15 -22.33
N ARG A 271 -12.89 -0.86 -23.10
CA ARG A 271 -14.30 -0.97 -23.51
C ARG A 271 -15.25 -0.99 -22.33
N LEU A 272 -14.91 -1.72 -21.27
CA LEU A 272 -15.75 -1.79 -20.07
C LEU A 272 -15.76 -0.45 -19.32
N PHE A 273 -14.62 0.23 -19.27
CA PHE A 273 -14.51 1.57 -18.72
C PHE A 273 -15.32 2.62 -19.52
N ASP A 274 -15.38 2.49 -20.85
CA ASP A 274 -16.10 3.42 -21.74
C ASP A 274 -17.62 3.32 -21.60
N VAL A 275 -18.16 2.15 -21.25
CA VAL A 275 -19.60 1.95 -21.00
C VAL A 275 -19.99 2.10 -19.52
N MET A 276 -19.02 2.34 -18.62
CA MET A 276 -19.27 2.50 -17.19
C MET A 276 -20.15 3.74 -16.93
N PRO A 277 -21.32 3.60 -16.28
CA PRO A 277 -22.26 4.72 -16.07
C PRO A 277 -21.66 5.85 -15.24
N ASP A 278 -21.03 5.49 -14.12
CA ASP A 278 -20.42 6.42 -13.18
C ASP A 278 -18.94 6.08 -12.99
N ARG A 279 -18.05 7.01 -13.34
CA ARG A 279 -16.61 6.86 -13.16
C ARG A 279 -16.16 7.63 -11.93
N ASN A 280 -15.41 6.98 -11.05
CA ASN A 280 -14.81 7.61 -9.87
C ASN A 280 -13.27 7.71 -10.03
N PRO A 281 -12.56 8.44 -9.15
CA PRO A 281 -11.09 8.54 -9.25
C PRO A 281 -10.38 7.18 -9.27
N VAL A 282 -10.91 6.19 -8.55
CA VAL A 282 -10.34 4.84 -8.47
C VAL A 282 -10.37 4.15 -9.83
N SER A 283 -11.49 4.20 -10.56
CA SER A 283 -11.62 3.61 -11.89
C SER A 283 -10.63 4.20 -12.91
N TRP A 284 -10.42 5.52 -12.88
CA TRP A 284 -9.39 6.19 -13.70
C TRP A 284 -7.97 5.76 -13.31
N THR A 285 -7.66 5.74 -12.01
CA THR A 285 -6.36 5.32 -11.49
C THR A 285 -6.01 3.88 -11.89
N VAL A 286 -6.98 2.96 -11.83
CA VAL A 286 -6.81 1.57 -12.26
C VAL A 286 -6.40 1.52 -13.73
N LEU A 287 -7.13 2.23 -14.59
CA LEU A 287 -6.88 2.22 -16.03
C LEU A 287 -5.54 2.86 -16.36
N ILE A 288 -5.29 4.09 -15.90
CA ILE A 288 -4.01 4.81 -16.10
C ILE A 288 -2.83 3.97 -15.61
N GLY A 289 -2.90 3.45 -14.38
CA GLY A 289 -1.84 2.62 -13.82
C GLY A 289 -1.63 1.33 -14.59
N SER A 290 -2.69 0.76 -15.19
CA SER A 290 -2.56 -0.43 -16.01
C SER A 290 -1.87 -0.17 -17.34
N TYR A 291 -2.22 0.91 -18.05
CA TYR A 291 -1.54 1.34 -19.26
C TYR A 291 -0.05 1.62 -18.99
N THR A 292 0.27 2.35 -17.92
CA THR A 292 1.66 2.59 -17.50
C THR A 292 2.43 1.29 -17.29
N ARG A 293 1.88 0.32 -16.54
CA ARG A 293 2.57 -0.95 -16.22
C ARG A 293 2.82 -1.85 -17.44
N HIS A 294 1.99 -1.73 -18.47
CA HIS A 294 2.12 -2.52 -19.70
C HIS A 294 2.88 -1.79 -20.81
N GLY A 295 3.55 -0.67 -20.49
CA GLY A 295 4.42 0.05 -21.43
C GLY A 295 3.70 1.06 -22.33
N PHE A 296 2.39 1.24 -22.18
CA PHE A 296 1.59 2.21 -22.94
C PHE A 296 1.56 3.57 -22.24
N ALA A 297 2.73 4.18 -22.13
CA ALA A 297 2.93 5.40 -21.33
C ALA A 297 2.19 6.63 -21.91
N ILE A 298 2.09 6.75 -23.24
CA ILE A 298 1.45 7.88 -23.89
C ILE A 298 -0.06 7.85 -23.64
N GLU A 299 -0.69 6.69 -23.85
CA GLU A 299 -2.10 6.44 -23.61
C GLU A 299 -2.47 6.68 -22.14
N ALA A 300 -1.59 6.28 -21.20
CA ALA A 300 -1.77 6.57 -19.78
C ALA A 300 -1.81 8.08 -19.49
N LEU A 301 -0.94 8.87 -20.14
CA LEU A 301 -0.90 10.32 -20.00
C LEU A 301 -2.10 11.01 -20.67
N GLU A 302 -2.61 10.47 -21.78
CA GLU A 302 -3.85 10.93 -22.42
C GLU A 302 -5.09 10.66 -21.56
N LEU A 303 -5.15 9.47 -20.94
CA LEU A 303 -6.19 9.14 -19.97
C LEU A 303 -6.12 10.08 -18.75
N PHE A 304 -4.92 10.41 -18.27
CA PHE A 304 -4.76 11.40 -17.21
C PHE A 304 -5.25 12.80 -17.61
N ARG A 305 -4.94 13.24 -18.84
CA ARG A 305 -5.45 14.50 -19.38
C ARG A 305 -6.98 14.50 -19.40
N THR A 306 -7.58 13.40 -19.85
CA THR A 306 -9.04 13.22 -19.94
C THR A 306 -9.69 13.18 -18.56
N MET A 307 -9.07 12.50 -17.58
CA MET A 307 -9.50 12.51 -16.19
C MET A 307 -9.57 13.95 -15.64
N VAL A 308 -8.51 14.72 -15.85
CA VAL A 308 -8.41 16.10 -15.37
C VAL A 308 -9.39 17.04 -16.08
N SER A 309 -9.60 16.88 -17.40
CA SER A 309 -10.57 17.68 -18.14
C SER A 309 -12.01 17.42 -17.71
N ASN A 310 -12.30 16.20 -17.25
CA ASN A 310 -13.59 15.84 -16.66
C ASN A 310 -13.77 16.33 -15.20
N GLY A 311 -12.87 17.17 -14.69
CA GLY A 311 -12.94 17.73 -13.34
C GLY A 311 -12.60 16.75 -12.22
N MET A 312 -12.17 15.53 -12.55
CA MET A 312 -11.82 14.51 -11.57
C MET A 312 -10.47 14.84 -10.94
N GLN A 313 -10.39 14.73 -9.61
CA GLN A 313 -9.16 14.99 -8.87
C GLN A 313 -8.28 13.73 -8.85
N PRO A 314 -7.04 13.80 -9.37
CA PRO A 314 -6.09 12.71 -9.26
C PRO A 314 -5.69 12.44 -7.80
N ASP A 315 -5.49 11.17 -7.47
CA ASP A 315 -4.95 10.76 -6.18
C ASP A 315 -3.44 10.46 -6.26
N GLN A 316 -2.83 10.08 -5.14
CA GLN A 316 -1.40 9.77 -5.08
C GLN A 316 -0.95 8.66 -6.05
N PHE A 317 -1.83 7.68 -6.33
CA PHE A 317 -1.53 6.57 -7.21
C PHE A 317 -1.68 6.97 -8.67
N THR A 318 -2.63 7.85 -8.99
CA THR A 318 -2.74 8.47 -10.31
C THR A 318 -1.46 9.25 -10.64
N PHE A 319 -1.04 10.15 -9.73
CA PHE A 319 0.15 10.96 -9.93
C PHE A 319 1.41 10.11 -10.09
N SER A 320 1.60 9.13 -9.21
CA SER A 320 2.72 8.19 -9.30
C SER A 320 2.74 7.45 -10.64
N SER A 321 1.59 6.93 -11.10
CA SER A 321 1.49 6.24 -12.39
C SER A 321 1.83 7.12 -13.59
N CYS A 322 1.42 8.39 -13.57
CA CYS A 322 1.72 9.35 -14.65
C CYS A 322 3.18 9.80 -14.64
N LEU A 323 3.79 9.94 -13.46
CA LEU A 323 5.22 10.24 -13.32
C LEU A 323 6.06 9.06 -13.78
N CYS A 324 5.68 7.82 -13.43
CA CYS A 324 6.31 6.62 -13.96
C CYS A 324 6.15 6.51 -15.49
N ALA A 325 4.98 6.83 -16.04
CA ALA A 325 4.77 6.89 -17.49
C ALA A 325 5.72 7.91 -18.14
N SER A 326 5.82 9.13 -17.57
CA SER A 326 6.73 10.17 -18.05
C SER A 326 8.20 9.76 -17.98
N SER A 327 8.59 9.09 -16.89
CA SER A 327 9.92 8.51 -16.66
C SER A 327 10.26 7.44 -17.71
N ALA A 328 9.31 6.56 -18.03
CA ALA A 328 9.49 5.47 -19.00
C ALA A 328 9.76 5.95 -20.43
N ILE A 329 9.20 7.10 -20.82
CA ILE A 329 9.46 7.74 -22.13
C ILE A 329 10.47 8.89 -22.04
N ALA A 330 11.19 9.02 -20.92
CA ALA A 330 12.15 10.11 -20.64
C ALA A 330 11.59 11.54 -20.94
N SER A 331 10.28 11.74 -20.77
CA SER A 331 9.62 12.99 -21.14
C SER A 331 9.58 13.98 -19.97
N LEU A 332 10.65 14.78 -19.86
CA LEU A 332 10.78 15.83 -18.85
C LEU A 332 9.62 16.85 -18.92
N LYS A 333 9.08 17.10 -20.12
CA LYS A 333 7.96 18.01 -20.35
C LYS A 333 6.70 17.55 -19.61
N HIS A 334 6.28 16.30 -19.80
CA HIS A 334 5.11 15.75 -19.11
C HIS A 334 5.33 15.70 -17.59
N GLY A 335 6.53 15.27 -17.17
CA GLY A 335 6.91 15.26 -15.76
C GLY A 335 6.78 16.64 -15.09
N LYS A 336 7.30 17.70 -15.72
CA LYS A 336 7.18 19.08 -15.23
C LYS A 336 5.72 19.57 -15.21
N GLN A 337 4.90 19.21 -16.18
CA GLN A 337 3.47 19.55 -16.19
C GLN A 337 2.72 18.89 -15.02
N ILE A 338 2.98 17.61 -14.76
CA ILE A 338 2.38 16.87 -13.64
C ILE A 338 2.85 17.45 -12.30
N HIS A 339 4.14 17.75 -12.16
CA HIS A 339 4.66 18.39 -10.96
C HIS A 339 4.06 19.79 -10.73
N ALA A 340 3.93 20.60 -11.78
CA ALA A 340 3.26 21.90 -11.69
C ALA A 340 1.77 21.75 -11.27
N ARG A 341 1.08 20.70 -11.73
CA ARG A 341 -0.29 20.40 -11.30
C ARG A 341 -0.35 20.11 -9.79
N LEU A 342 0.53 19.26 -9.26
CA LEU A 342 0.63 18.97 -7.81
C LEU A 342 0.74 20.25 -6.97
N LEU A 343 1.61 21.19 -7.41
CA LEU A 343 1.81 22.47 -6.73
C LEU A 343 0.57 23.36 -6.82
N ARG A 344 -0.03 23.49 -8.01
CA ARG A 344 -1.21 24.34 -8.24
C ARG A 344 -2.45 23.87 -7.48
N THR A 345 -2.62 22.56 -7.32
CA THR A 345 -3.74 21.99 -6.55
C THR A 345 -3.46 21.94 -5.05
N ARG A 346 -2.29 22.42 -4.59
CA ARG A 346 -1.83 22.31 -3.20
C ARG A 346 -1.91 20.87 -2.69
N PHE A 347 -1.69 19.89 -3.58
CA PHE A 347 -1.66 18.49 -3.20
C PHE A 347 -0.51 18.27 -2.23
N ASN A 348 -0.76 17.49 -1.18
CA ASN A 348 0.26 17.18 -0.17
C ASN A 348 0.91 15.83 -0.51
N PRO A 349 2.05 15.79 -1.23
CA PRO A 349 2.64 14.54 -1.69
C PRO A 349 3.11 13.68 -0.52
N ASN A 350 2.82 12.39 -0.60
CA ASN A 350 3.36 11.37 0.29
C ASN A 350 4.65 10.78 -0.30
N ALA A 351 5.28 9.83 0.40
CA ALA A 351 6.51 9.20 -0.05
C ALA A 351 6.42 8.60 -1.45
N ILE A 352 5.27 7.98 -1.80
CA ILE A 352 5.04 7.39 -3.12
C ILE A 352 5.19 8.43 -4.24
N VAL A 353 4.50 9.57 -4.12
CA VAL A 353 4.57 10.64 -5.13
C VAL A 353 5.95 11.28 -5.18
N LEU A 354 6.59 11.49 -4.02
CA LEU A 354 7.93 12.07 -3.93
C LEU A 354 8.98 11.16 -4.58
N SER A 355 8.95 9.86 -4.31
CA SER A 355 9.82 8.87 -4.97
C SER A 355 9.58 8.85 -6.48
N SER A 356 8.33 8.88 -6.95
CA SER A 356 8.05 8.94 -8.39
C SER A 356 8.51 10.25 -9.05
N LEU A 357 8.49 11.38 -8.34
CA LEU A 357 9.04 12.64 -8.84
C LEU A 357 10.57 12.57 -8.98
N ILE A 358 11.25 12.06 -7.96
CA ILE A 358 12.71 11.87 -7.93
C ILE A 358 13.13 10.94 -9.07
N ASP A 359 12.47 9.78 -9.22
CA ASP A 359 12.73 8.83 -10.31
C ASP A 359 12.52 9.48 -11.68
N MET A 360 11.40 10.19 -11.88
CA MET A 360 11.10 10.87 -13.14
C MET A 360 12.17 11.90 -13.50
N TYR A 361 12.52 12.80 -12.58
CA TYR A 361 13.55 13.81 -12.83
C TYR A 361 14.91 13.18 -13.12
N SER A 362 15.30 12.14 -12.36
CA SER A 362 16.56 11.43 -12.57
C SER A 362 16.62 10.76 -13.93
N LYS A 363 15.61 9.96 -14.32
CA LYS A 363 15.61 9.27 -15.62
C LYS A 363 15.48 10.21 -16.81
N CYS A 364 14.93 11.41 -16.60
CA CYS A 364 14.92 12.48 -17.60
C CYS A 364 16.22 13.32 -17.63
N GLY A 365 17.21 13.02 -16.78
CA GLY A 365 18.49 13.72 -16.72
C GLY A 365 18.48 15.09 -16.02
N ASP A 366 17.39 15.50 -15.37
CA ASP A 366 17.29 16.79 -14.65
C ASP A 366 17.59 16.59 -13.16
N PHE A 367 18.89 16.43 -12.85
CA PHE A 367 19.40 16.18 -11.50
C PHE A 367 19.15 17.32 -10.53
N GLU A 368 19.17 18.56 -11.02
CA GLU A 368 18.81 19.70 -10.18
C GLU A 368 17.33 19.63 -9.77
N GLY A 369 16.44 19.22 -10.68
CA GLY A 369 15.04 18.97 -10.38
C GLY A 369 14.87 17.90 -9.31
N CYS A 370 15.60 16.79 -9.45
CA CYS A 370 15.66 15.71 -8.46
C CYS A 370 16.10 16.23 -7.08
N GLY A 371 17.23 16.95 -7.01
CA GLY A 371 17.75 17.56 -5.78
C GLY A 371 16.77 18.56 -5.15
N ARG A 372 16.13 19.43 -5.96
CA ARG A 372 15.12 20.36 -5.46
C ARG A 372 13.93 19.65 -4.81
N VAL A 373 13.42 18.58 -5.42
CA VAL A 373 12.31 17.79 -4.84
C VAL A 373 12.73 17.16 -3.51
N PHE A 374 13.95 16.61 -3.45
CA PHE A 374 14.48 16.01 -2.24
C PHE A 374 14.68 17.04 -1.11
N HIS A 375 15.34 18.16 -1.38
CA HIS A 375 15.61 19.19 -0.37
C HIS A 375 14.35 19.91 0.11
N ASN A 376 13.37 20.15 -0.77
CA ASN A 376 12.07 20.72 -0.37
C ASN A 376 11.20 19.77 0.45
N THR A 377 11.52 18.48 0.45
CA THR A 377 10.83 17.50 1.31
C THR A 377 11.31 17.67 2.75
N SER A 378 10.39 18.01 3.65
CA SER A 378 10.65 18.08 5.09
C SER A 378 11.36 16.83 5.60
N ILE A 379 12.42 17.00 6.39
CA ILE A 379 13.24 15.91 6.95
C ILE A 379 12.37 14.85 7.63
N ARG A 380 11.33 15.24 8.39
CA ARG A 380 10.39 14.32 9.05
C ARG A 380 9.58 13.41 8.11
N ARG A 381 9.58 13.70 6.82
CA ARG A 381 8.87 12.92 5.78
C ARG A 381 9.81 12.07 4.93
N ARG A 382 11.12 12.22 5.11
CA ARG A 382 12.12 11.40 4.43
C ARG A 382 12.23 10.09 5.18
N ASP A 383 11.50 9.08 4.70
CA ASP A 383 11.69 7.70 5.13
C ASP A 383 12.83 7.06 4.34
N VAL A 384 13.20 5.83 4.73
CA VAL A 384 14.25 5.04 4.09
C VAL A 384 14.05 4.91 2.57
N VAL A 385 12.79 4.89 2.11
CA VAL A 385 12.44 4.75 0.70
C VAL A 385 12.85 5.99 -0.09
N ILE A 386 12.57 7.20 0.41
CA ILE A 386 12.95 8.44 -0.28
C ILE A 386 14.48 8.57 -0.37
N TRP A 387 15.21 8.25 0.72
CA TRP A 387 16.68 8.24 0.74
C TRP A 387 17.24 7.27 -0.30
N ASN A 388 16.78 6.02 -0.28
CA ASN A 388 17.20 5.00 -1.24
C ASN A 388 16.88 5.41 -2.69
N THR A 389 15.74 6.09 -2.92
CA THR A 389 15.35 6.54 -4.26
C THR A 389 16.32 7.60 -4.79
N VAL A 390 16.64 8.63 -4.01
CA VAL A 390 17.57 9.70 -4.46
C VAL A 390 19.00 9.19 -4.59
N MET A 391 19.42 8.29 -3.70
CA MET A 391 20.74 7.65 -3.76
C MET A 391 20.87 6.75 -4.98
N SER A 392 19.85 5.94 -5.30
CA SER A 392 19.83 5.08 -6.49
C SER A 392 19.84 5.91 -7.77
N ALA A 393 19.04 6.98 -7.82
CA ALA A 393 19.04 7.95 -8.90
C ALA A 393 20.46 8.47 -9.19
N LEU A 394 21.16 9.02 -8.20
CA LEU A 394 22.52 9.53 -8.37
C LEU A 394 23.55 8.43 -8.66
N GLY A 395 23.39 7.25 -8.04
CA GLY A 395 24.31 6.13 -8.18
C GLY A 395 24.35 5.55 -9.60
N HIS A 396 23.20 5.43 -10.27
CA HIS A 396 23.15 4.95 -11.66
C HIS A 396 23.86 5.87 -12.67
N HIS A 397 24.04 7.14 -12.33
CA HIS A 397 24.72 8.12 -13.17
C HIS A 397 26.19 8.36 -12.75
N GLY A 398 26.76 7.49 -11.91
CA GLY A 398 28.19 7.55 -11.55
C GLY A 398 28.55 8.60 -10.50
N HIS A 399 27.56 9.17 -9.79
CA HIS A 399 27.81 10.14 -8.72
C HIS A 399 28.02 9.47 -7.34
N GLY A 400 28.80 8.39 -7.27
CA GLY A 400 28.97 7.57 -6.05
C GLY A 400 29.42 8.36 -4.82
N ARG A 401 30.28 9.39 -4.99
CA ARG A 401 30.70 10.24 -3.86
C ARG A 401 29.54 11.06 -3.26
N GLU A 402 28.59 11.50 -4.08
CA GLU A 402 27.41 12.22 -3.59
C GLU A 402 26.45 11.27 -2.88
N VAL A 403 26.33 10.03 -3.37
CA VAL A 403 25.57 8.96 -2.72
C VAL A 403 26.09 8.69 -1.30
N ILE A 404 27.41 8.65 -1.12
CA ILE A 404 28.04 8.49 0.20
C ILE A 404 27.68 9.66 1.14
N ARG A 405 27.74 10.90 0.65
CA ARG A 405 27.35 12.09 1.45
C ARG A 405 25.87 12.04 1.88
N LEU A 406 24.99 11.58 0.99
CA LEU A 406 23.57 11.42 1.31
C LEU A 406 23.34 10.31 2.34
N PHE A 407 24.09 9.22 2.29
CA PHE A 407 24.03 8.18 3.30
C PHE A 407 24.45 8.69 4.69
N GLU A 408 25.53 9.49 4.76
CA GLU A 408 25.94 10.14 6.00
C GLU A 408 24.86 11.11 6.52
N GLU A 409 24.17 11.83 5.63
CA GLU A 409 23.03 12.68 5.98
C GLU A 409 21.83 11.88 6.52
N MET A 410 21.55 10.73 5.92
CA MET A 410 20.50 9.81 6.37
C MET A 410 20.74 9.33 7.80
N ILE A 411 21.97 8.91 8.12
CA ILE A 411 22.34 8.47 9.47
C ILE A 411 22.26 9.64 10.46
N ARG A 412 22.83 10.79 10.10
CA ARG A 412 22.86 11.99 10.96
C ARG A 412 21.46 12.54 11.27
N THR A 413 20.52 12.39 10.35
CA THR A 413 19.11 12.76 10.57
C THR A 413 18.30 11.70 11.32
N GLY A 414 18.94 10.59 11.72
CA GLY A 414 18.35 9.54 12.55
C GLY A 414 17.53 8.50 11.79
N THR A 415 17.63 8.47 10.45
CA THR A 415 16.98 7.42 9.65
C THR A 415 17.88 6.19 9.61
N ARG A 416 17.33 5.03 9.98
CA ARG A 416 18.09 3.78 10.00
C ARG A 416 18.19 3.20 8.59
N PRO A 417 19.41 2.86 8.12
CA PRO A 417 19.61 2.09 6.89
C PRO A 417 18.92 0.72 6.94
N ASP A 418 18.50 0.24 5.78
CA ASP A 418 18.01 -1.11 5.54
C ASP A 418 18.91 -1.87 4.55
N ALA A 419 18.63 -3.15 4.32
CA ALA A 419 19.36 -3.97 3.35
C ALA A 419 19.42 -3.31 1.96
N ASN A 420 18.30 -2.75 1.50
CA ASN A 420 18.25 -2.06 0.21
C ASN A 420 19.17 -0.83 0.15
N THR A 421 19.37 -0.11 1.26
CA THR A 421 20.31 1.01 1.35
C THR A 421 21.73 0.58 0.98
N PHE A 422 22.16 -0.58 1.46
CA PHE A 422 23.49 -1.12 1.15
C PHE A 422 23.61 -1.65 -0.28
N VAL A 423 22.55 -2.23 -0.84
CA VAL A 423 22.51 -2.56 -2.28
C VAL A 423 22.73 -1.30 -3.12
N VAL A 424 22.06 -0.19 -2.80
CA VAL A 424 22.23 1.10 -3.50
C VAL A 424 23.65 1.66 -3.36
N LEU A 425 24.22 1.62 -2.15
CA LEU A 425 25.61 2.07 -1.91
C LEU A 425 26.61 1.26 -2.74
N LEU A 426 26.54 -0.07 -2.67
CA LEU A 426 27.45 -0.96 -3.38
C LEU A 426 27.31 -0.82 -4.90
N THR A 427 26.08 -0.70 -5.40
CA THR A 427 25.81 -0.43 -6.82
C THR A 427 26.44 0.90 -7.26
N SER A 428 26.28 1.96 -6.45
CA SER A 428 26.89 3.27 -6.76
C SER A 428 28.42 3.21 -6.75
N CYS A 429 29.00 2.44 -5.82
CA CYS A 429 30.45 2.22 -5.74
C CYS A 429 30.93 1.44 -6.97
N SER A 430 30.19 0.42 -7.40
CA SER A 430 30.51 -0.36 -8.61
C SER A 430 30.51 0.51 -9.87
N HIS A 431 29.49 1.36 -10.05
CA HIS A 431 29.43 2.27 -11.19
C HIS A 431 30.47 3.40 -11.15
N SER A 432 30.95 3.78 -9.96
CA SER A 432 31.90 4.88 -9.77
C SER A 432 33.34 4.42 -9.53
N GLY A 433 33.60 3.11 -9.53
CA GLY A 433 34.93 2.54 -9.25
C GLY A 433 35.45 2.74 -7.82
N LEU A 434 34.57 2.96 -6.84
CA LEU A 434 34.92 3.22 -5.44
C LEU A 434 35.10 1.91 -4.66
N VAL A 435 36.17 1.16 -4.97
CA VAL A 435 36.39 -0.20 -4.45
C VAL A 435 36.56 -0.21 -2.93
N SER A 436 37.41 0.67 -2.40
CA SER A 436 37.71 0.74 -0.96
C SER A 436 36.47 1.09 -0.14
N GLU A 437 35.70 2.08 -0.59
CA GLU A 437 34.44 2.48 0.05
C GLU A 437 33.40 1.37 -0.03
N GLY A 438 33.26 0.68 -1.17
CA GLY A 438 32.34 -0.43 -1.33
C GLY A 438 32.63 -1.61 -0.40
N LEU A 439 33.91 -1.99 -0.25
CA LEU A 439 34.34 -3.01 0.71
C LEU A 439 34.01 -2.58 2.15
N HIS A 440 34.30 -1.33 2.50
CA HIS A 440 33.99 -0.78 3.82
C HIS A 440 32.48 -0.85 4.12
N PHE A 441 31.62 -0.47 3.17
CA PHE A 441 30.18 -0.55 3.36
C PHE A 441 29.70 -1.99 3.52
N PHE A 442 30.23 -2.93 2.75
CA PHE A 442 29.87 -4.35 2.87
C PHE A 442 30.17 -4.91 4.28
N GLU A 443 31.30 -4.54 4.86
CA GLU A 443 31.67 -4.95 6.22
C GLU A 443 30.85 -4.23 7.30
N SER A 444 30.67 -2.91 7.16
CA SER A 444 29.92 -2.08 8.11
C SER A 444 28.46 -2.49 8.24
N MET A 445 27.86 -3.06 7.18
CA MET A 445 26.47 -3.51 7.15
C MET A 445 26.16 -4.49 8.28
N HIS A 446 27.05 -5.48 8.50
CA HIS A 446 26.89 -6.43 9.60
C HIS A 446 27.38 -5.84 10.92
N GLN A 447 28.56 -5.22 10.94
CA GLN A 447 29.24 -4.82 12.17
C GLN A 447 28.57 -3.62 12.88
N GLN A 448 28.07 -2.65 12.12
CA GLN A 448 27.55 -1.38 12.65
C GLN A 448 26.03 -1.29 12.56
N HIS A 449 25.42 -1.94 11.56
CA HIS A 449 23.98 -1.82 11.29
C HIS A 449 23.18 -3.10 11.59
N GLY A 450 23.85 -4.22 11.91
CA GLY A 450 23.20 -5.48 12.23
C GLY A 450 22.42 -6.09 11.06
N ILE A 451 22.75 -5.70 9.82
CA ILE A 451 22.13 -6.20 8.60
C ILE A 451 22.96 -7.38 8.09
N VAL A 452 22.32 -8.52 7.88
CA VAL A 452 23.00 -9.73 7.38
C VAL A 452 23.15 -9.63 5.86
N PRO A 453 24.35 -9.86 5.30
CA PRO A 453 24.51 -9.89 3.85
C PRO A 453 23.67 -10.98 3.18
N GLU A 454 22.77 -10.55 2.31
CA GLU A 454 22.00 -11.41 1.38
C GLU A 454 22.66 -11.48 0.00
N GLU A 455 22.16 -12.39 -0.86
CA GLU A 455 22.65 -12.62 -2.23
C GLU A 455 22.79 -11.31 -3.05
N ASN A 456 21.82 -10.39 -2.95
CA ASN A 456 21.85 -9.13 -3.70
C ASN A 456 23.06 -8.24 -3.35
N HIS A 457 23.49 -8.22 -2.09
CA HIS A 457 24.66 -7.46 -1.66
C HIS A 457 25.93 -8.08 -2.23
N LEU A 458 26.01 -9.41 -2.23
CA LEU A 458 27.13 -10.13 -2.82
C LEU A 458 27.23 -9.88 -4.32
N VAL A 459 26.12 -9.92 -5.06
CA VAL A 459 26.10 -9.61 -6.49
C VAL A 459 26.70 -8.22 -6.76
N CYS A 460 26.35 -7.22 -5.96
CA CYS A 460 26.89 -5.86 -6.10
C CYS A 460 28.38 -5.79 -5.76
N LEU A 461 28.83 -6.52 -4.73
CA LEU A 461 30.24 -6.60 -4.34
C LEU A 461 31.09 -7.28 -5.44
N VAL A 462 30.60 -8.38 -6.00
CA VAL A 462 31.26 -9.11 -7.08
C VAL A 462 31.30 -8.28 -8.37
N ASP A 463 30.24 -7.55 -8.69
CA ASP A 463 30.22 -6.60 -9.82
C ASP A 463 31.26 -5.48 -9.60
N LEU A 464 31.36 -4.91 -8.39
CA LEU A 464 32.37 -3.91 -8.04
C LEU A 464 33.80 -4.43 -8.22
N LEU A 465 34.13 -5.58 -7.62
CA LEU A 465 35.46 -6.19 -7.70
C LEU A 465 35.79 -6.62 -9.13
N GLY A 466 34.82 -7.22 -9.82
CA GLY A 466 34.97 -7.66 -11.21
C GLY A 466 35.27 -6.49 -12.14
N ARG A 467 34.51 -5.38 -12.05
CA ARG A 467 34.76 -4.18 -12.86
C ARG A 467 36.11 -3.54 -12.55
N ALA A 468 36.58 -3.62 -11.30
CA ALA A 468 37.91 -3.15 -10.91
C ALA A 468 39.05 -4.09 -11.37
N GLY A 469 38.75 -5.27 -11.92
CA GLY A 469 39.74 -6.27 -12.31
C GLY A 469 40.27 -7.12 -11.15
N CYS A 470 39.69 -6.99 -9.95
CA CYS A 470 40.05 -7.75 -8.74
C CYS A 470 39.45 -9.16 -8.75
N PHE A 471 39.71 -9.95 -9.81
CA PHE A 471 39.10 -11.26 -10.01
C PHE A 471 39.38 -12.26 -8.89
N LYS A 472 40.59 -12.24 -8.32
CA LYS A 472 40.97 -13.14 -7.22
C LYS A 472 40.11 -12.92 -5.98
N GLU A 473 39.96 -11.66 -5.58
CA GLU A 473 39.14 -11.29 -4.42
C GLU A 473 37.66 -11.60 -4.65
N ALA A 474 37.16 -11.38 -5.87
CA ALA A 474 35.80 -11.76 -6.25
C ALA A 474 35.57 -13.28 -6.14
N MET A 475 36.55 -14.08 -6.59
CA MET A 475 36.52 -15.55 -6.47
C MET A 475 36.57 -16.01 -5.02
N ASP A 476 37.41 -15.38 -4.18
CA ASP A 476 37.50 -15.71 -2.75
C ASP A 476 36.16 -15.51 -2.03
N TRP A 477 35.37 -14.51 -2.44
CA TRP A 477 34.01 -14.30 -1.94
C TRP A 477 33.02 -15.35 -2.41
N LEU A 478 33.04 -15.69 -3.70
CA LEU A 478 32.13 -16.69 -4.30
C LEU A 478 32.40 -18.12 -3.83
N CYS A 479 33.65 -18.43 -3.48
CA CYS A 479 34.06 -19.75 -2.99
C CYS A 479 33.62 -20.03 -1.54
N LYS A 480 33.16 -19.03 -0.78
CA LYS A 480 32.61 -19.24 0.58
C LYS A 480 31.35 -20.11 0.49
N GLU A 481 31.22 -21.12 1.36
CA GLU A 481 30.18 -22.16 1.26
C GLU A 481 28.74 -21.62 1.13
N HIS A 482 28.45 -20.50 1.80
CA HIS A 482 27.13 -19.88 1.79
C HIS A 482 26.74 -19.25 0.43
N TYR A 483 27.71 -19.01 -0.45
CA TYR A 483 27.52 -18.22 -1.67
C TYR A 483 27.83 -18.98 -2.97
N LYS A 484 28.38 -20.19 -2.86
CA LYS A 484 28.79 -21.02 -3.99
C LYS A 484 27.66 -21.33 -4.99
N SER A 485 26.41 -21.36 -4.52
CA SER A 485 25.21 -21.64 -5.32
C SER A 485 24.59 -20.41 -6.00
N SER A 486 25.11 -19.19 -5.81
CA SER A 486 24.52 -17.97 -6.39
C SER A 486 24.82 -17.83 -7.87
N SER A 487 23.92 -18.30 -8.72
CA SER A 487 23.99 -18.12 -10.18
C SER A 487 24.12 -16.63 -10.58
N ARG A 488 23.43 -15.72 -9.88
CA ARG A 488 23.45 -14.28 -10.20
C ARG A 488 24.83 -13.67 -9.99
N ALA A 489 25.52 -14.02 -8.91
CA ALA A 489 26.84 -13.48 -8.61
C ALA A 489 27.91 -14.01 -9.59
N TRP A 490 27.81 -15.29 -9.98
CA TRP A 490 28.62 -15.85 -11.06
C TRP A 490 28.37 -15.15 -12.41
N LYS A 491 27.11 -14.84 -12.76
CA LYS A 491 26.78 -14.05 -13.97
C LYS A 491 27.37 -12.63 -13.93
N ALA A 492 27.38 -11.97 -12.77
CA ALA A 492 28.01 -10.66 -12.62
C ALA A 492 29.52 -10.72 -12.89
N LEU A 493 30.21 -11.73 -12.34
CA LEU A 493 31.64 -11.94 -12.60
C LEU A 493 31.93 -12.30 -14.07
N LEU A 494 31.08 -13.09 -14.71
CA LEU A 494 31.18 -13.39 -16.15
C LEU A 494 31.06 -12.12 -17.00
N GLY A 495 30.14 -11.22 -16.63
CA GLY A 495 30.00 -9.89 -17.23
C GLY A 495 31.28 -9.05 -17.11
N ALA A 496 31.93 -9.10 -15.95
CA ALA A 496 33.23 -8.44 -15.74
C ALA A 496 34.37 -9.09 -16.53
N CYS A 497 34.39 -10.42 -16.68
CA CYS A 497 35.36 -11.12 -17.52
C CYS A 497 35.28 -10.66 -18.98
N ARG A 498 34.06 -10.39 -19.48
CA ARG A 498 33.86 -9.78 -20.80
C ARG A 498 34.48 -8.39 -20.88
N ILE A 499 34.21 -7.52 -19.90
CA ILE A 499 34.76 -6.15 -19.88
C ILE A 499 36.30 -6.13 -19.96
N HIS A 500 36.97 -7.09 -19.31
CA HIS A 500 38.43 -7.17 -19.22
C HIS A 500 39.07 -8.17 -20.19
N GLY A 501 38.30 -8.83 -21.06
CA GLY A 501 38.83 -9.86 -21.99
C GLY A 501 39.43 -11.09 -21.30
N ASN A 502 38.96 -11.46 -20.10
CA ASN A 502 39.46 -12.63 -19.37
C ASN A 502 38.75 -13.91 -19.83
N SER A 503 39.13 -14.42 -21.01
CA SER A 503 38.46 -15.57 -21.64
C SER A 503 38.65 -16.90 -20.92
N GLN A 504 39.78 -17.10 -20.23
CA GLN A 504 40.02 -18.31 -19.45
C GLN A 504 39.05 -18.41 -18.26
N LEU A 505 38.97 -17.36 -17.44
CA LEU A 505 38.04 -17.31 -16.30
C LEU A 505 36.58 -17.31 -16.78
N GLY A 506 36.29 -16.59 -17.86
CA GLY A 506 34.95 -16.57 -18.47
C GLY A 506 34.47 -17.96 -18.90
N LYS A 507 35.35 -18.80 -19.45
CA LYS A 507 35.05 -20.19 -19.80
C LYS A 507 34.72 -21.04 -18.58
N GLU A 508 35.52 -20.95 -17.52
CA GLU A 508 35.32 -21.70 -16.28
C GLU A 508 33.98 -21.35 -15.61
N ILE A 509 33.66 -20.05 -15.53
CA ILE A 509 32.39 -19.57 -14.97
C ILE A 509 31.20 -20.02 -15.82
N ALA A 510 31.30 -19.94 -17.16
CA ALA A 510 30.21 -20.36 -18.04
C ALA A 510 29.92 -21.87 -17.96
N LEU A 511 30.95 -22.70 -17.78
CA LEU A 511 30.77 -24.14 -17.54
C LEU A 511 30.09 -24.41 -16.19
N LEU A 512 30.49 -23.70 -15.13
CA LEU A 512 29.85 -23.78 -13.81
C LEU A 512 28.38 -23.35 -13.87
N LEU A 513 28.08 -22.23 -14.52
CA LEU A 513 26.71 -21.75 -14.74
C LEU A 513 25.87 -22.73 -15.54
N GLY A 514 26.45 -23.43 -16.52
CA GLY A 514 25.76 -24.47 -17.28
C GLY A 514 25.36 -25.70 -16.45
N GLN A 515 26.07 -25.98 -15.35
CA GLN A 515 25.70 -27.01 -14.39
C GLN A 515 24.62 -26.53 -13.42
N LEU A 516 24.68 -25.26 -13.00
CA LEU A 516 23.71 -24.65 -12.08
C LEU A 516 22.37 -24.34 -12.77
N GLU A 517 22.39 -23.90 -14.04
CA GLU A 517 21.20 -23.53 -14.83
C GLU A 517 21.21 -24.21 -16.22
N PRO A 518 20.89 -25.51 -16.32
CA PRO A 518 20.99 -26.25 -17.58
C PRO A 518 20.09 -25.75 -18.72
N ARG A 519 19.04 -24.99 -18.39
CA ARG A 519 18.05 -24.46 -19.35
C ARG A 519 18.28 -22.99 -19.72
N SER A 520 19.26 -22.32 -19.12
CA SER A 520 19.52 -20.89 -19.35
C SER A 520 20.45 -20.68 -20.53
N SER A 521 20.08 -19.78 -21.46
CA SER A 521 20.92 -19.45 -22.62
C SER A 521 21.96 -18.36 -22.31
N ASP A 522 21.78 -17.61 -21.21
CA ASP A 522 22.53 -16.38 -20.89
C ASP A 522 24.04 -16.61 -20.78
N ALA A 523 24.43 -17.68 -20.11
CA ALA A 523 25.84 -18.01 -19.86
C ALA A 523 26.56 -18.38 -21.17
N SER A 524 25.90 -19.18 -22.02
CA SER A 524 26.43 -19.55 -23.34
C SER A 524 26.49 -18.35 -24.29
N VAL A 525 25.49 -17.47 -24.29
CA VAL A 525 25.51 -16.22 -25.07
C VAL A 525 26.65 -15.31 -24.60
N SER A 526 26.83 -15.16 -23.28
CA SER A 526 27.89 -14.32 -22.72
C SER A 526 29.28 -14.88 -23.06
N LEU A 527 29.48 -16.19 -22.96
CA LEU A 527 30.73 -16.86 -23.36
C LEU A 527 31.01 -16.70 -24.87
N SER A 528 29.98 -16.86 -25.71
CA SER A 528 30.09 -16.63 -27.15
C SER A 528 30.51 -15.20 -27.48
N ASN A 529 30.04 -14.20 -26.72
CA ASN A 529 30.45 -12.81 -26.92
C ASN A 529 31.91 -12.59 -26.50
N ILE A 530 32.36 -13.18 -25.38
CA ILE A 530 33.76 -13.12 -24.94
C ILE A 530 34.71 -13.69 -26.01
N TYR A 531 34.39 -14.87 -26.57
CA TYR A 531 35.21 -15.44 -27.65
C TYR A 531 35.20 -14.62 -28.94
N ALA A 532 34.08 -13.94 -29.24
CA ALA A 532 34.01 -13.05 -30.39
C ALA A 532 34.88 -11.79 -30.21
N GLU A 533 34.92 -11.21 -29.00
CA GLU A 533 35.76 -10.07 -28.65
C GLU A 533 37.26 -10.43 -28.68
N ASP A 534 37.61 -11.66 -28.27
CA ASP A 534 38.97 -12.23 -28.38
C ASP A 534 39.36 -12.67 -29.82
N GLY A 535 38.44 -12.57 -30.80
CA GLY A 535 38.67 -12.97 -32.19
C GLY A 535 38.71 -14.50 -32.43
N ASN A 536 38.34 -15.30 -31.43
CA ASN A 536 38.32 -16.76 -31.51
C ASN A 536 36.99 -17.29 -32.07
N TRP A 537 36.82 -17.16 -33.39
CA TRP A 537 35.59 -17.57 -34.10
C TRP A 537 35.32 -19.08 -34.07
N GLU A 538 36.35 -19.91 -33.92
CA GLU A 538 36.19 -21.36 -33.80
C GLU A 538 35.47 -21.73 -32.50
N SER A 539 35.84 -21.09 -31.38
CA SER A 539 35.16 -21.28 -30.10
C SER A 539 33.75 -20.69 -30.09
N VAL A 540 33.48 -19.60 -30.81
CA VAL A 540 32.12 -19.05 -31.00
C VAL A 540 31.21 -20.08 -31.66
N GLU A 541 31.68 -20.74 -32.73
CA GLU A 541 30.88 -21.71 -33.45
C GLU A 541 30.59 -22.96 -32.60
N LYS A 542 31.59 -23.44 -31.84
CA LYS A 542 31.40 -24.53 -30.87
C LYS A 542 30.32 -24.21 -29.83
N VAL A 543 30.26 -22.97 -29.33
CA VAL A 543 29.24 -22.55 -28.35
C VAL A 543 27.86 -22.48 -29.01
N ARG A 544 27.76 -22.06 -30.28
CA ARG A 544 26.48 -22.06 -31.02
C ARG A 544 25.94 -23.46 -31.25
N CYS A 545 26.77 -24.40 -31.71
CA CYS A 545 26.36 -25.80 -31.86
C CYS A 545 25.85 -26.38 -30.54
N LEU A 546 26.54 -26.11 -29.42
CA LEU A 546 26.11 -26.54 -28.09
C LEU A 546 24.77 -25.92 -27.67
N MET A 547 24.49 -24.68 -28.07
CA MET A 547 23.20 -24.03 -27.82
C MET A 547 22.07 -24.67 -28.65
N GLU A 548 22.33 -25.02 -29.91
CA GLU A 548 21.39 -25.70 -30.79
C GLU A 548 21.07 -27.13 -30.31
N GLU A 549 22.09 -27.90 -29.95
CA GLU A 549 21.94 -29.25 -29.35
C GLU A 549 21.09 -29.23 -28.08
N LYS A 550 21.21 -28.17 -27.27
CA LYS A 550 20.46 -27.98 -26.03
C LYS A 550 19.11 -27.28 -26.22
N GLY A 551 18.75 -26.89 -27.44
CA GLY A 551 17.51 -26.16 -27.74
C GLY A 551 17.42 -24.77 -27.12
N LEU A 552 18.56 -24.13 -26.81
CA LEU A 552 18.65 -22.81 -26.18
C LEU A 552 18.47 -21.71 -27.25
N LYS A 553 17.51 -20.79 -27.05
CA LYS A 553 17.26 -19.66 -27.95
C LYS A 553 17.76 -18.35 -27.35
N LYS A 554 18.38 -17.51 -28.17
CA LYS A 554 18.80 -16.15 -27.81
C LYS A 554 17.58 -15.23 -27.67
N GLU A 555 17.44 -14.56 -26.54
CA GLU A 555 16.47 -13.48 -26.38
C GLU A 555 16.90 -12.23 -27.17
N GLN A 556 15.99 -11.65 -27.95
CA GLN A 556 16.26 -10.43 -28.71
C GLN A 556 16.08 -9.20 -27.82
N ALA A 557 17.13 -8.39 -27.68
CA ALA A 557 17.05 -7.09 -27.01
C ALA A 557 16.57 -6.02 -28.00
N ALA A 558 15.60 -5.20 -27.59
CA ALA A 558 15.10 -4.05 -28.34
C ALA A 558 15.37 -2.75 -27.56
N SER A 559 15.87 -1.72 -28.25
CA SER A 559 15.98 -0.36 -27.71
C SER A 559 15.09 0.59 -28.51
N TRP A 560 14.65 1.69 -27.86
CA TRP A 560 13.73 2.66 -28.45
C TRP A 560 14.38 4.04 -28.40
N VAL A 561 14.32 4.78 -29.50
CA VAL A 561 14.83 6.16 -29.61
C VAL A 561 13.75 7.04 -30.24
N GLU A 562 13.47 8.19 -29.63
CA GLU A 562 12.52 9.17 -30.14
C GLU A 562 13.27 10.29 -30.88
N VAL A 563 12.91 10.52 -32.15
CA VAL A 563 13.38 11.66 -32.97
C VAL A 563 12.15 12.32 -33.57
N ASP A 564 12.02 13.64 -33.40
CA ASP A 564 10.93 14.46 -33.97
C ASP A 564 9.50 13.93 -33.70
N ASN A 565 9.19 13.59 -32.44
CA ASN A 565 7.90 13.01 -32.01
C ASN A 565 7.52 11.68 -32.68
N LYS A 566 8.49 10.93 -33.22
CA LYS A 566 8.29 9.55 -33.69
C LYS A 566 9.24 8.61 -32.95
N ILE A 567 8.68 7.52 -32.44
CA ILE A 567 9.44 6.47 -31.78
C ILE A 567 9.97 5.49 -32.82
N HIS A 568 11.28 5.28 -32.82
CA HIS A 568 11.97 4.30 -33.62
C HIS A 568 12.39 3.12 -32.74
N SER A 569 11.97 1.90 -33.12
CA SER A 569 12.45 0.66 -32.52
C SER A 569 13.75 0.23 -33.19
N LEU A 570 14.85 0.24 -32.45
CA LEU A 570 16.11 -0.38 -32.86
C LEU A 570 16.14 -1.81 -32.33
N GLY A 571 15.62 -2.74 -33.13
CA GLY A 571 16.02 -4.14 -33.02
C GLY A 571 17.39 -4.29 -33.68
N PHE A 572 18.34 -4.98 -33.05
CA PHE A 572 19.53 -5.45 -33.75
C PHE A 572 19.12 -6.53 -34.75
N PHE A 573 18.61 -6.10 -35.91
CA PHE A 573 18.39 -6.96 -37.07
C PHE A 573 19.77 -7.37 -37.61
N ARG A 574 20.12 -8.66 -37.51
CA ARG A 574 21.08 -9.24 -38.46
C ARG A 574 20.30 -9.54 -39.74
N LYS A 575 20.81 -9.03 -40.87
CA LYS A 575 20.57 -9.62 -42.19
C LYS A 575 21.11 -11.05 -42.22
#